data_AF-A0AAD6DFD9-F1
#
_entry.id   AF-A0AAD6DFD9-F1
#
_cell.length_a   1.000
_cell.length_b   1.000
_cell.length_c   1.000
_cell.angle_alpha   90.00
_cell.angle_beta   90.00
_cell.angle_gamma   90.00
#
_symmetry.space_group_name_H-M   'P 1'
#
loop_
_entity.id
_entity.type
_entity.pdbx_description
1 polymer ?
#
loop_
_entity_poly.entity_id
_entity_poly.type
_entity_poly.pdbx_seq_one_letter_code
_entity_poly.pdbx_strand_id
1 'polypeptide(L)'
;MRPRPRRALTQLIIFTFILGIILFLNRPQSKAKYFPWNKIRYQTSATTTPSQMGICPDLSTSRKPALIVSHVRSDGPPSWLEKLSDKYTLCIYNVDADKDDADTLHEKSSQSSGKGSSSHLQVPANRGHEAMTYLTFLIDNYENIPSSGAVFIHGSRWAWHNDAPDYDNAALLRDLDISAALAPSGYHNLRCDWSAGTCSPKVPAQGSLEMRLQSAVAPWSARAASDKALPIALVSLFGGGSRRF
;
A
#
# COMPACT_ATOMS: atom_id res chain seq x y z
N MET A 1 31.53 45.48 28.24
CA MET A 1 32.07 44.96 26.97
C MET A 1 30.91 44.49 26.09
N ARG A 2 30.63 45.17 24.97
CA ARG A 2 29.62 44.70 23.99
C ARG A 2 30.20 43.48 23.25
N PRO A 3 29.50 42.33 23.18
CA PRO A 3 29.98 41.21 22.39
C PRO A 3 30.08 41.64 20.92
N ARG A 4 31.25 41.43 20.31
CA ARG A 4 31.52 41.86 18.93
C ARG A 4 30.62 41.05 17.98
N PRO A 5 29.62 41.66 17.32
CA PRO A 5 28.67 40.95 16.46
C PRO A 5 29.33 40.20 15.29
N ARG A 6 30.56 40.60 14.93
CA ARG A 6 31.38 39.94 13.91
C ARG A 6 31.69 38.48 14.21
N ARG A 7 32.01 38.12 15.46
CA ARG A 7 32.33 36.70 15.80
C ARG A 7 31.09 35.81 15.73
N ALA A 8 29.97 36.29 16.27
CA ALA A 8 28.70 35.56 16.19
C ALA A 8 28.23 35.39 14.74
N LEU A 9 28.39 36.43 13.91
CA LEU A 9 28.07 36.37 12.49
C LEU A 9 28.96 35.36 11.74
N THR A 10 30.27 35.34 12.00
CA THR A 10 31.17 34.35 11.38
C THR A 10 30.79 32.92 11.78
N GLN A 11 30.48 32.67 13.05
CA GLN A 11 30.06 31.35 13.52
C GLN A 11 28.73 30.93 12.89
N LEU A 12 27.77 31.86 12.76
CA LEU A 12 26.50 31.59 12.09
C LEU A 12 26.71 31.23 10.61
N ILE A 13 27.58 31.95 9.89
CA ILE A 13 27.89 31.66 8.48
C ILE A 13 28.53 30.28 8.33
N ILE A 14 29.49 29.93 9.20
CA ILE A 14 30.14 28.62 9.16
C ILE A 14 29.11 27.51 9.45
N PHE A 15 28.27 27.70 10.46
CA PHE A 15 27.23 26.73 10.82
C PHE A 15 26.22 26.53 9.67
N THR A 16 25.71 27.60 9.07
CA THR A 16 24.74 27.51 7.97
C THR A 16 25.37 26.88 6.73
N PHE A 17 26.65 27.15 6.45
CA PHE A 17 27.38 26.52 5.36
C PHE A 17 27.56 25.01 5.57
N ILE A 18 28.01 24.59 6.76
CA ILE A 18 28.16 23.16 7.11
C ILE A 18 26.81 22.45 7.05
N LEU A 19 25.77 23.03 7.65
CA LEU A 19 24.41 22.47 7.59
C LEU A 19 23.92 22.34 6.15
N GLY A 20 24.16 23.36 5.32
CA GLY A 20 23.82 23.34 3.90
C GLY A 20 24.51 22.22 3.13
N ILE A 21 25.79 21.98 3.39
CA ILE A 21 26.55 20.86 2.79
C ILE A 21 25.97 19.52 3.24
N ILE A 22 25.74 19.33 4.54
CA ILE A 22 25.17 18.08 5.06
C ILE A 22 23.82 17.80 4.41
N LEU A 23 22.94 18.80 4.36
CA LEU A 23 21.63 18.66 3.70
C LEU A 23 21.78 18.34 2.22
N PHE A 24 22.70 19.00 1.51
CA PHE A 24 22.95 18.77 0.08
C PHE A 24 23.46 17.35 -0.20
N LEU A 25 24.47 16.89 0.54
CA LEU A 25 25.07 15.56 0.38
C LEU A 25 24.08 14.43 0.72
N ASN A 26 23.16 14.69 1.65
CA ASN A 26 22.11 13.75 2.03
C ASN A 26 20.86 13.88 1.15
N ARG A 27 20.83 14.75 0.14
CA ARG A 27 19.72 14.72 -0.82
C ARG A 27 19.82 13.47 -1.67
N PRO A 28 18.69 12.77 -1.92
CA PRO A 28 18.68 11.66 -2.85
C PRO A 28 19.17 12.13 -4.22
N GLN A 29 20.28 11.55 -4.70
CA GLN A 29 20.84 11.81 -6.03
C GLN A 29 20.03 11.06 -7.10
N SER A 30 18.73 11.29 -7.17
CA SER A 30 17.94 10.72 -8.26
C SER A 30 18.11 11.59 -9.50
N LYS A 31 18.70 11.04 -10.57
CA LYS A 31 18.50 11.59 -11.93
C LYS A 31 17.00 11.58 -12.18
N ALA A 32 16.39 12.75 -12.30
CA ALA A 32 14.95 12.86 -12.53
C ALA A 32 14.60 12.14 -13.83
N LYS A 33 14.00 10.95 -13.71
CA LYS A 33 13.38 10.25 -14.84
C LYS A 33 11.97 10.77 -14.95
N TYR A 34 11.68 11.50 -16.02
CA TYR A 34 10.35 11.96 -16.33
C TYR A 34 9.60 10.82 -17.04
N PHE A 35 8.56 10.31 -16.40
CA PHE A 35 7.64 9.37 -17.01
C PHE A 35 6.33 10.10 -17.33
N PRO A 36 5.84 10.03 -18.58
CA PRO A 36 4.54 10.59 -18.94
C PRO A 36 3.43 9.68 -18.37
N TRP A 37 3.16 9.79 -17.07
CA TRP A 37 2.20 8.97 -16.34
C TRP A 37 0.75 9.09 -16.82
N ASN A 38 0.43 10.15 -17.57
CA ASN A 38 -0.90 10.37 -18.15
C ASN A 38 -1.17 9.59 -19.44
N LYS A 39 -0.19 8.82 -19.94
CA LYS A 39 -0.36 8.01 -21.15
C LYS A 39 0.29 6.64 -20.95
N ILE A 40 -0.54 5.60 -20.83
CA ILE A 40 -0.08 4.21 -20.90
C ILE A 40 0.41 3.97 -22.33
N ARG A 41 1.72 3.86 -22.52
CA ARG A 41 2.35 3.57 -23.82
C ARG A 41 2.74 2.11 -23.99
N TYR A 42 2.56 1.31 -22.94
CA TYR A 42 2.85 -0.11 -23.01
C TYR A 42 1.86 -0.77 -23.97
N GLN A 43 2.39 -1.31 -25.06
CA GLN A 43 1.68 -2.23 -25.94
C GLN A 43 2.31 -3.59 -25.70
N THR A 44 1.52 -4.53 -25.20
CA THR A 44 1.98 -5.90 -25.01
C THR A 44 2.21 -6.55 -26.37
N SER A 45 3.34 -7.25 -26.51
CA SER A 45 3.58 -8.16 -27.65
C SER A 45 3.04 -9.57 -27.38
N ALA A 46 2.43 -9.80 -26.21
CA ALA A 46 1.86 -11.09 -25.87
C ALA A 46 0.66 -11.40 -26.75
N THR A 47 0.65 -12.58 -27.35
CA THR A 47 -0.45 -13.11 -28.16
C THR A 47 -1.47 -13.88 -27.34
N THR A 48 -1.15 -14.21 -26.09
CA THR A 48 -1.99 -14.97 -25.15
C THR A 48 -2.04 -14.26 -23.81
N THR A 49 -3.15 -14.44 -23.08
CA THR A 49 -3.24 -14.02 -21.68
C THR A 49 -2.39 -14.93 -20.79
N PRO A 50 -1.79 -14.39 -19.70
CA PRO A 50 -1.13 -15.22 -18.70
C PRO A 50 -2.09 -16.27 -18.12
N SER A 51 -1.54 -17.38 -17.63
CA SER A 51 -2.30 -18.35 -16.84
C SER A 51 -2.85 -17.68 -15.58
N GLN A 52 -4.12 -17.95 -15.27
CA GLN A 52 -4.78 -17.48 -14.05
C GLN A 52 -4.16 -18.22 -12.86
N MET A 53 -3.56 -17.47 -11.94
CA MET A 53 -2.89 -18.01 -10.74
C MET A 53 -3.50 -17.52 -9.43
N GLY A 54 -4.52 -16.67 -9.53
CA GLY A 54 -5.14 -16.00 -8.41
C GLY A 54 -6.64 -16.23 -8.28
N ILE A 55 -7.23 -17.32 -8.79
CA ILE A 55 -8.68 -17.55 -8.65
C ILE A 55 -9.04 -17.80 -7.19
N CYS A 56 -9.67 -16.82 -6.53
CA CYS A 56 -10.03 -16.94 -5.13
C CYS A 56 -11.24 -17.87 -4.94
N PRO A 57 -11.13 -18.93 -4.11
CA PRO A 57 -12.25 -19.83 -3.83
C PRO A 57 -13.45 -19.11 -3.23
N ASP A 58 -14.66 -19.61 -3.50
CA ASP A 58 -15.93 -19.13 -2.95
C ASP A 58 -16.29 -17.66 -3.23
N LEU A 59 -15.50 -16.94 -4.04
CA LEU A 59 -15.73 -15.52 -4.28
C LEU A 59 -17.06 -15.27 -5.03
N SER A 60 -17.36 -16.06 -6.05
CA SER A 60 -18.58 -15.94 -6.86
C SER A 60 -19.87 -16.31 -6.11
N THR A 61 -19.77 -17.09 -5.03
CA THR A 61 -20.93 -17.56 -4.25
C THR A 61 -21.08 -16.82 -2.93
N SER A 62 -20.02 -16.16 -2.45
CA SER A 62 -20.03 -15.45 -1.19
C SER A 62 -20.68 -14.08 -1.30
N ARG A 63 -21.47 -13.72 -0.28
CA ARG A 63 -22.00 -12.35 -0.10
C ARG A 63 -21.08 -11.48 0.76
N LYS A 64 -20.07 -12.08 1.39
CA LYS A 64 -19.12 -11.37 2.25
C LYS A 64 -18.11 -10.62 1.38
N PRO A 65 -17.64 -9.45 1.84
CA PRO A 65 -16.56 -8.75 1.19
C PRO A 65 -15.31 -9.64 1.09
N ALA A 66 -14.56 -9.48 0.01
CA ALA A 66 -13.29 -10.19 -0.17
C ALA A 66 -12.21 -9.54 0.70
N LEU A 67 -11.36 -10.36 1.34
CA LEU A 67 -10.14 -9.91 2.01
C LEU A 67 -8.94 -10.50 1.30
N ILE A 68 -8.26 -9.67 0.53
CA ILE A 68 -7.10 -10.00 -0.27
C ILE A 68 -5.86 -9.71 0.56
N VAL A 69 -5.09 -10.76 0.83
CA VAL A 69 -3.91 -10.69 1.70
C VAL A 69 -2.67 -11.03 0.89
N SER A 70 -1.74 -10.09 0.79
CA SER A 70 -0.41 -10.33 0.24
C SER A 70 0.54 -10.82 1.33
N HIS A 71 0.69 -12.14 1.45
CA HIS A 71 1.49 -12.80 2.49
C HIS A 71 2.85 -13.24 1.95
N VAL A 72 3.89 -13.09 2.77
CA VAL A 72 5.19 -13.73 2.59
C VAL A 72 5.57 -14.54 3.83
N ARG A 73 6.45 -15.54 3.69
CA ARG A 73 6.88 -16.41 4.81
C ARG A 73 7.37 -15.62 6.03
N SER A 74 8.04 -14.49 5.82
CA SER A 74 8.55 -13.64 6.91
C SER A 74 7.46 -12.94 7.74
N ASP A 75 6.22 -12.89 7.26
CA ASP A 75 5.08 -12.33 8.01
C ASP A 75 4.63 -13.25 9.15
N GLY A 76 5.11 -14.50 9.16
CA GLY A 76 4.68 -15.54 10.10
C GLY A 76 3.37 -16.20 9.67
N PRO A 77 2.80 -17.08 10.52
CA PRO A 77 1.60 -17.84 10.16
C PRO A 77 0.36 -16.94 9.97
N PRO A 78 -0.43 -17.13 8.90
CA PRO A 78 -1.63 -16.34 8.63
C PRO A 78 -2.84 -16.71 9.50
N SER A 79 -2.70 -17.61 10.48
CA SER A 79 -3.82 -18.15 11.29
C SER A 79 -4.60 -17.09 12.06
N TRP A 80 -4.03 -15.91 12.29
CA TRP A 80 -4.75 -14.79 12.89
C TRP A 80 -5.93 -14.31 12.04
N LEU A 81 -5.91 -14.54 10.72
CA LEU A 81 -6.97 -14.20 9.77
C LEU A 81 -8.19 -15.11 9.89
N GLU A 82 -8.05 -16.31 10.47
CA GLU A 82 -9.16 -17.27 10.61
C GLU A 82 -10.33 -16.66 11.39
N LYS A 83 -10.03 -15.84 12.41
CA LYS A 83 -11.05 -15.13 13.20
C LYS A 83 -11.85 -14.10 12.40
N LEU A 84 -11.39 -13.74 11.20
CA LEU A 84 -12.06 -12.81 10.29
C LEU A 84 -12.92 -13.54 9.25
N SER A 85 -12.90 -14.88 9.20
CA SER A 85 -13.65 -15.66 8.20
C SER A 85 -15.17 -15.48 8.28
N ASP A 86 -15.71 -15.08 9.44
CA ASP A 86 -17.14 -14.82 9.57
C ASP A 86 -17.56 -13.53 8.85
N LYS A 87 -16.64 -12.56 8.77
CA LYS A 87 -16.88 -11.25 8.16
C LYS A 87 -16.41 -11.19 6.70
N TYR A 88 -15.36 -11.92 6.34
CA TYR A 88 -14.71 -11.83 5.03
C TYR A 88 -14.67 -13.18 4.29
N THR A 89 -14.56 -13.09 2.96
CA THR A 89 -14.07 -14.19 2.12
C THR A 89 -12.56 -14.06 2.01
N LEU A 90 -11.79 -14.99 2.58
CA LEU A 90 -10.33 -14.86 2.67
C LEU A 90 -9.67 -15.32 1.37
N CYS A 91 -8.88 -14.43 0.76
CA CYS A 91 -8.07 -14.67 -0.43
C CYS A 91 -6.60 -14.41 -0.06
N ILE A 92 -5.90 -15.42 0.46
CA ILE A 92 -4.52 -15.29 0.97
C ILE A 92 -3.53 -15.74 -0.11
N TYR A 93 -2.75 -14.80 -0.64
CA TYR A 93 -1.73 -15.04 -1.64
C TYR A 93 -0.38 -15.24 -0.98
N ASN A 94 0.23 -16.41 -1.19
CA ASN A 94 1.58 -16.70 -0.70
C ASN A 94 2.59 -16.34 -1.79
N VAL A 95 3.17 -15.15 -1.67
CA VAL A 95 3.96 -14.50 -2.74
C VAL A 95 5.32 -15.16 -2.97
N ASP A 96 5.90 -15.73 -1.92
CA ASP A 96 7.24 -16.33 -1.91
C ASP A 96 7.23 -17.85 -1.65
N ALA A 97 6.09 -18.50 -1.89
CA ALA A 97 5.97 -19.95 -1.84
C ALA A 97 6.80 -20.61 -2.95
N ASP A 98 7.49 -21.69 -2.61
CA ASP A 98 8.24 -22.48 -3.58
C ASP A 98 7.28 -23.25 -4.50
N LYS A 99 7.66 -23.50 -5.75
CA LYS A 99 6.78 -24.19 -6.72
C LYS A 99 6.39 -25.60 -6.27
N ASP A 100 7.28 -26.27 -5.54
CA ASP A 100 7.05 -27.63 -5.02
C ASP A 100 6.14 -27.62 -3.77
N ASP A 101 6.11 -26.52 -3.01
CA ASP A 101 5.17 -26.33 -1.88
C ASP A 101 3.72 -26.15 -2.38
N ALA A 102 3.56 -25.62 -3.59
CA ALA A 102 2.25 -25.48 -4.24
C ALA A 102 1.61 -26.84 -4.55
N ASP A 103 2.43 -27.83 -4.92
CA ASP A 103 2.00 -29.19 -5.27
C ASP A 103 1.84 -30.11 -4.04
N THR A 104 2.63 -29.94 -2.97
CA THR A 104 2.55 -30.80 -1.77
C THR A 104 1.39 -30.49 -0.83
N LEU A 105 0.82 -29.28 -0.88
CA LEU A 105 -0.37 -28.91 -0.11
C LEU A 105 -1.68 -29.24 -0.85
N HIS A 106 -1.60 -29.50 -2.16
CA HIS A 106 -2.67 -30.07 -2.98
C HIS A 106 -3.14 -31.45 -2.47
N GLU A 107 -2.24 -32.21 -1.83
CA GLU A 107 -2.53 -33.57 -1.33
C GLU A 107 -3.15 -33.55 0.09
N LYS A 108 -2.79 -32.59 0.94
CA LYS A 108 -3.35 -32.48 2.31
C LYS A 108 -4.73 -31.83 2.38
N SER A 109 -5.10 -30.98 1.41
CA SER A 109 -6.45 -30.39 1.33
C SER A 109 -7.51 -31.37 0.82
N SER A 110 -7.09 -32.46 0.17
CA SER A 110 -7.97 -33.48 -0.40
C SER A 110 -8.55 -34.44 0.65
N GLN A 111 -8.07 -34.40 1.90
CA GLN A 111 -8.44 -35.34 2.96
C GLN A 111 -9.21 -34.71 4.14
N SER A 112 -9.61 -33.43 4.04
CA SER A 112 -10.62 -32.85 4.93
C SER A 112 -11.92 -32.62 4.16
N SER A 113 -12.92 -33.45 4.43
CA SER A 113 -14.29 -33.34 3.92
C SER A 113 -15.00 -32.12 4.54
N GLY A 114 -14.54 -30.92 4.19
CA GLY A 114 -15.03 -29.65 4.69
C GLY A 114 -14.40 -28.47 3.92
N LYS A 115 -15.15 -27.95 2.95
CA LYS A 115 -15.01 -26.61 2.32
C LYS A 115 -13.63 -26.23 1.74
N GLY A 116 -13.49 -26.47 0.43
CA GLY A 116 -12.70 -25.63 -0.49
C GLY A 116 -11.17 -25.80 -0.42
N SER A 117 -10.65 -26.84 -1.10
CA SER A 117 -9.22 -27.00 -1.39
C SER A 117 -8.67 -25.80 -2.17
N SER A 118 -7.98 -24.87 -1.50
CA SER A 118 -7.22 -23.81 -2.17
C SER A 118 -5.96 -24.42 -2.79
N SER A 119 -5.89 -24.50 -4.13
CA SER A 119 -4.58 -24.33 -4.76
C SER A 119 -4.05 -22.99 -4.24
N HIS A 120 -2.79 -22.94 -3.79
CA HIS A 120 -2.23 -21.70 -3.25
C HIS A 120 -2.49 -20.54 -4.22
N LEU A 121 -3.14 -19.47 -3.74
CA LEU A 121 -3.21 -18.25 -4.52
C LEU A 121 -1.77 -17.75 -4.66
N GLN A 122 -1.28 -17.70 -5.89
CA GLN A 122 0.09 -17.32 -6.20
C GLN A 122 0.11 -16.06 -7.05
N VAL A 123 1.31 -15.51 -7.20
CA VAL A 123 1.58 -14.38 -8.08
C VAL A 123 2.50 -14.81 -9.22
N PRO A 124 2.44 -14.15 -10.39
CA PRO A 124 3.29 -14.51 -11.53
C PRO A 124 4.78 -14.29 -11.29
N ALA A 125 5.14 -13.42 -10.34
CA ALA A 125 6.49 -13.23 -9.88
C ALA A 125 6.51 -12.56 -8.50
N ASN A 126 7.44 -12.94 -7.63
CA ASN A 126 7.73 -12.22 -6.40
C ASN A 126 8.46 -10.90 -6.69
N ARG A 127 7.71 -9.89 -7.17
CA ARG A 127 8.17 -8.54 -7.49
C ARG A 127 7.08 -7.53 -7.21
N GLY A 128 7.46 -6.28 -6.93
CA GLY A 128 6.49 -5.20 -6.77
C GLY A 128 5.68 -5.26 -5.48
N HIS A 129 6.12 -6.05 -4.49
CA HIS A 129 5.47 -6.19 -3.18
C HIS A 129 3.98 -6.53 -3.30
N GLU A 130 3.12 -5.91 -2.49
CA GLU A 130 1.68 -6.17 -2.44
C GLU A 130 0.97 -5.86 -3.77
N ALA A 131 1.54 -4.96 -4.58
CA ALA A 131 0.94 -4.57 -5.85
C ALA A 131 0.76 -5.77 -6.80
N MET A 132 1.67 -6.76 -6.77
CA MET A 132 1.54 -7.93 -7.64
C MET A 132 0.36 -8.81 -7.22
N THR A 133 0.16 -9.02 -5.93
CA THR A 133 -1.00 -9.71 -5.38
C THR A 133 -2.29 -8.99 -5.79
N TYR A 134 -2.36 -7.68 -5.58
CA TYR A 134 -3.57 -6.91 -5.84
C TYR A 134 -3.94 -6.91 -7.33
N LEU A 135 -2.96 -6.75 -8.21
CA LEU A 135 -3.17 -6.81 -9.65
C LEU A 135 -3.56 -8.22 -10.11
N THR A 136 -2.93 -9.26 -9.56
CA THR A 136 -3.28 -10.66 -9.89
C THR A 136 -4.72 -10.95 -9.51
N PHE A 137 -5.15 -10.56 -8.30
CA PHE A 137 -6.54 -10.70 -7.86
C PHE A 137 -7.49 -9.97 -8.80
N LEU A 138 -7.22 -8.69 -9.08
CA LEU A 138 -8.10 -7.88 -9.93
C LEU A 138 -8.20 -8.48 -11.35
N ILE A 139 -7.10 -8.93 -11.94
CA ILE A 139 -7.11 -9.52 -13.29
C ILE A 139 -7.91 -10.83 -13.30
N ASP A 140 -7.69 -11.71 -12.33
CA ASP A 140 -8.26 -13.07 -12.36
C ASP A 140 -9.71 -13.13 -11.83
N ASN A 141 -10.15 -12.14 -11.05
CA ASN A 141 -11.41 -12.21 -10.31
C ASN A 141 -12.36 -11.04 -10.54
N TYR A 142 -12.04 -10.07 -11.42
CA TYR A 142 -12.79 -8.80 -11.53
C TYR A 142 -14.31 -8.99 -11.59
N GLU A 143 -14.77 -9.92 -12.42
CA GLU A 143 -16.20 -10.18 -12.65
C GLU A 143 -16.90 -10.83 -11.45
N ASN A 144 -16.14 -11.43 -10.53
CA ASN A 144 -16.64 -12.17 -9.38
C ASN A 144 -16.52 -11.39 -8.07
N ILE A 145 -16.03 -10.14 -8.08
CA ILE A 145 -15.91 -9.33 -6.85
C ILE A 145 -17.31 -9.07 -6.27
N PRO A 146 -17.57 -9.44 -5.00
CA PRO A 146 -18.87 -9.21 -4.39
C PRO A 146 -19.23 -7.71 -4.34
N SER A 147 -20.52 -7.40 -4.49
CA SER A 147 -21.01 -6.02 -4.35
C SER A 147 -20.79 -5.42 -2.95
N SER A 148 -20.55 -6.26 -1.95
CA SER A 148 -20.16 -5.85 -0.60
C SER A 148 -18.71 -5.34 -0.52
N GLY A 149 -17.92 -5.50 -1.58
CA GLY A 149 -16.61 -4.88 -1.75
C GLY A 149 -15.42 -5.83 -1.60
N ALA A 150 -14.23 -5.26 -1.72
CA ALA A 150 -12.95 -5.94 -1.58
C ALA A 150 -12.00 -5.08 -0.73
N VAL A 151 -11.24 -5.73 0.15
CA VAL A 151 -10.28 -5.11 1.06
C VAL A 151 -8.90 -5.71 0.78
N PHE A 152 -7.90 -4.85 0.58
CA PHE A 152 -6.54 -5.25 0.19
C PHE A 152 -5.56 -4.90 1.30
N ILE A 153 -4.79 -5.89 1.77
CA ILE A 153 -3.83 -5.73 2.86
C ILE A 153 -2.51 -6.48 2.62
N HIS A 154 -1.47 -6.02 3.31
CA HIS A 154 -0.26 -6.80 3.56
C HIS A 154 -0.51 -7.87 4.66
N GLY A 155 0.20 -9.00 4.58
CA GLY A 155 -0.01 -10.18 5.43
C GLY A 155 0.41 -10.05 6.89
N SER A 156 1.32 -9.13 7.21
CA SER A 156 1.70 -8.89 8.60
C SER A 156 0.52 -8.37 9.44
N ARG A 157 0.29 -9.02 10.59
CA ARG A 157 -0.69 -8.56 11.57
C ARG A 157 -0.27 -7.24 12.20
N TRP A 158 1.00 -7.10 12.56
CA TRP A 158 1.53 -5.91 13.20
C TRP A 158 2.46 -5.18 12.24
N ALA A 159 2.03 -4.01 11.77
CA ALA A 159 2.82 -3.22 10.84
C ALA A 159 2.79 -1.75 11.22
N TRP A 160 3.98 -1.14 11.31
CA TRP A 160 4.16 0.27 11.69
C TRP A 160 3.42 1.25 10.78
N HIS A 161 3.04 0.81 9.57
CA HIS A 161 2.31 1.60 8.58
C HIS A 161 0.78 1.43 8.66
N ASN A 162 0.26 0.70 9.64
CA ASN A 162 -1.17 0.66 9.98
C ASN A 162 -1.48 1.77 10.97
N ASP A 163 -2.55 2.53 10.76
CA ASP A 163 -2.86 3.70 11.60
C ASP A 163 -3.72 3.35 12.85
N ALA A 164 -3.80 2.05 13.21
CA ALA A 164 -4.39 1.60 14.47
C ALA A 164 -3.45 1.92 15.66
N PRO A 165 -3.96 2.29 16.85
CA PRO A 165 -3.12 2.68 18.00
C PRO A 165 -2.00 1.68 18.35
N ASP A 166 -2.29 0.38 18.22
CA ASP A 166 -1.36 -0.71 18.53
C ASP A 166 -0.76 -1.36 17.26
N TYR A 167 -0.92 -0.72 16.09
CA TYR A 167 -0.46 -1.23 14.78
C TYR A 167 -1.07 -2.59 14.35
N ASP A 168 -2.11 -3.06 15.05
CA ASP A 168 -2.75 -4.36 14.84
C ASP A 168 -3.82 -4.33 13.74
N ASN A 169 -3.53 -4.96 12.61
CA ASN A 169 -4.47 -5.11 11.49
C ASN A 169 -5.70 -5.95 11.86
N ALA A 170 -5.60 -6.88 12.81
CA ALA A 170 -6.73 -7.72 13.20
C ALA A 170 -7.84 -6.88 13.85
N ALA A 171 -7.47 -5.93 14.70
CA ALA A 171 -8.41 -4.99 15.31
C ALA A 171 -9.05 -4.08 14.25
N LEU A 172 -8.23 -3.52 13.35
CA LEU A 172 -8.70 -2.65 12.26
C LEU A 172 -9.73 -3.37 11.38
N LEU A 173 -9.39 -4.57 10.91
CA LEU A 173 -10.26 -5.34 10.00
C LEU A 173 -11.53 -5.83 10.70
N ARG A 174 -11.45 -6.20 11.99
CA ARG A 174 -12.64 -6.55 12.76
C ARG A 174 -13.62 -5.38 12.82
N ASP A 175 -13.11 -4.17 13.04
CA ASP A 175 -13.94 -2.99 13.32
C ASP A 175 -14.30 -2.19 12.05
N LEU A 176 -13.67 -2.49 10.90
CA LEU A 176 -13.91 -1.80 9.62
C LEU A 176 -15.36 -1.90 9.13
N ASP A 177 -16.07 -0.78 9.03
CA ASP A 177 -17.36 -0.71 8.33
C ASP A 177 -17.15 -0.46 6.84
N ILE A 178 -17.26 -1.53 6.05
CA ILE A 178 -16.99 -1.50 4.61
C ILE A 178 -18.10 -0.77 3.86
N SER A 179 -19.35 -0.88 4.31
CA SER A 179 -20.46 -0.18 3.67
C SER A 179 -20.33 1.32 3.84
N ALA A 180 -20.01 1.78 5.05
CA ALA A 180 -19.76 3.20 5.33
C ALA A 180 -18.52 3.71 4.58
N ALA A 181 -17.45 2.91 4.52
CA ALA A 181 -16.23 3.26 3.80
C ALA A 181 -16.47 3.46 2.29
N LEU A 182 -17.29 2.60 1.67
CA LEU A 182 -17.59 2.66 0.24
C LEU A 182 -18.66 3.70 -0.12
N ALA A 183 -19.54 4.10 0.80
CA ALA A 183 -20.68 4.97 0.49
C ALA A 183 -20.34 6.31 -0.20
N PRO A 184 -19.24 7.03 0.15
CA PRO A 184 -18.98 8.35 -0.45
C PRO A 184 -18.56 8.32 -1.92
N SER A 185 -17.75 7.32 -2.31
CA SER A 185 -17.04 7.32 -3.60
C SER A 185 -16.79 5.93 -4.20
N GLY A 186 -17.25 4.85 -3.54
CA GLY A 186 -16.96 3.47 -3.93
C GLY A 186 -15.52 3.03 -3.63
N TYR A 187 -14.73 3.84 -2.94
CA TYR A 187 -13.35 3.54 -2.57
C TYR A 187 -12.96 4.25 -1.27
N HIS A 188 -12.22 3.54 -0.41
CA HIS A 188 -11.63 4.14 0.78
C HIS A 188 -10.23 3.58 1.02
N ASN A 189 -9.33 4.41 1.52
CA ASN A 189 -8.02 3.96 1.98
C ASN A 189 -8.12 3.48 3.43
N LEU A 190 -7.55 2.32 3.76
CA LEU A 190 -7.51 1.81 5.14
C LEU A 190 -6.62 2.65 6.06
N ARG A 191 -5.68 3.38 5.49
CA ARG A 191 -4.87 4.34 6.23
C ARG A 191 -5.74 5.53 6.63
N CYS A 192 -5.65 5.91 7.90
CA CYS A 192 -6.19 7.12 8.47
C CYS A 192 -5.03 8.12 8.59
N ASP A 193 -4.62 8.66 7.45
CA ASP A 193 -3.49 9.59 7.34
C ASP A 193 -3.86 10.66 6.32
N TRP A 194 -3.47 11.92 6.58
CA TRP A 194 -3.55 12.93 5.51
C TRP A 194 -2.67 12.56 4.33
N SER A 195 -1.69 11.65 4.53
CA SER A 195 -0.96 11.02 3.44
C SER A 195 -1.86 10.29 2.41
N ALA A 196 -3.09 9.97 2.81
CA ALA A 196 -4.03 9.13 2.09
C ALA A 196 -5.46 9.74 2.00
N GLY A 197 -5.69 10.92 2.60
CA GLY A 197 -6.91 11.73 2.39
C GLY A 197 -8.08 11.47 3.36
N THR A 198 -7.86 10.87 4.53
CA THR A 198 -8.95 10.24 5.33
C THR A 198 -8.99 10.65 6.81
N CYS A 199 -8.30 11.71 7.25
CA CYS A 199 -8.07 11.97 8.68
C CYS A 199 -8.51 13.34 9.25
N SER A 200 -8.46 13.47 10.58
CA SER A 200 -8.94 14.62 11.38
C SER A 200 -8.37 15.98 10.92
N PRO A 201 -9.14 17.08 10.91
CA PRO A 201 -8.67 18.44 10.53
C PRO A 201 -7.46 18.98 11.31
N LYS A 202 -7.05 18.31 12.40
CA LYS A 202 -5.96 18.72 13.29
C LYS A 202 -4.57 18.32 12.80
N VAL A 203 -4.47 17.50 11.76
CA VAL A 203 -3.19 17.04 11.18
C VAL A 203 -2.94 17.79 9.86
N PRO A 204 -1.70 18.22 9.56
CA PRO A 204 -1.40 19.00 8.37
C PRO A 204 -1.67 18.23 7.07
N ALA A 205 -2.34 18.90 6.12
CA ALA A 205 -2.65 18.33 4.82
C ALA A 205 -1.39 17.99 4.01
N GLN A 206 -1.46 16.97 3.15
CA GLN A 206 -0.41 16.66 2.18
C GLN A 206 -0.10 17.83 1.25
N GLY A 207 1.19 18.01 0.95
CA GLY A 207 1.66 19.14 0.14
C GLY A 207 1.48 20.52 0.79
N SER A 208 0.98 20.60 2.04
CA SER A 208 0.93 21.86 2.80
C SER A 208 2.31 22.49 2.96
N LEU A 209 2.35 23.78 3.32
CA LEU A 209 3.62 24.48 3.56
C LEU A 209 4.45 23.77 4.64
N GLU A 210 3.80 23.31 5.71
CA GLU A 210 4.44 22.56 6.79
C GLU A 210 5.11 21.28 6.26
N MET A 211 4.36 20.44 5.53
CA MET A 211 4.91 19.20 4.98
C MET A 211 6.00 19.44 3.92
N ARG A 212 5.89 20.52 3.14
CA ARG A 212 6.93 20.93 2.18
C ARG A 212 8.23 21.35 2.87
N LEU A 213 8.13 22.07 3.99
CA LEU A 213 9.28 22.45 4.81
C LEU A 213 9.88 21.21 5.49
N GLN A 214 9.04 20.33 6.05
CA GLN A 214 9.49 19.08 6.67
C GLN A 214 10.24 18.18 5.67
N SER A 215 9.73 18.04 4.45
CA SER A 215 10.41 17.32 3.35
C SER A 215 11.77 17.94 2.99
N ALA A 216 11.93 19.26 3.11
CA ALA A 216 13.19 19.93 2.81
C ALA A 216 14.25 19.72 3.91
N VAL A 217 13.85 19.63 5.17
CA VAL A 217 14.75 19.42 6.32
C VAL A 217 15.02 17.95 6.62
N ALA A 218 14.15 17.05 6.16
CA ALA A 218 14.32 15.60 6.25
C ALA A 218 14.29 14.94 4.85
N PRO A 219 15.22 15.27 3.94
CA PRO A 219 15.22 14.76 2.57
C PRO A 219 15.42 13.23 2.47
N TRP A 220 15.89 12.58 3.54
CA TRP A 220 16.00 11.12 3.65
C TRP A 220 14.69 10.44 4.07
N SER A 221 13.69 11.19 4.52
CA SER A 221 12.40 10.63 4.91
C SER A 221 11.57 10.33 3.66
N ALA A 222 11.48 9.04 3.30
CA ALA A 222 10.64 8.58 2.20
C ALA A 222 9.18 9.00 2.37
N ARG A 223 8.69 9.04 3.62
CA ARG A 223 7.36 9.55 3.96
C ARG A 223 7.20 11.03 3.58
N ALA A 224 8.09 11.90 4.07
CA ALA A 224 8.00 13.33 3.78
C ALA A 224 8.21 13.63 2.28
N ALA A 225 9.05 12.87 1.59
CA ALA A 225 9.21 12.95 0.14
C ALA A 225 7.91 12.55 -0.60
N SER A 226 7.28 11.44 -0.20
CA SER A 226 6.01 10.97 -0.75
C SER A 226 4.88 11.96 -0.50
N ASP A 227 4.74 12.47 0.73
CA ASP A 227 3.67 13.41 1.11
C ASP A 227 3.71 14.73 0.35
N LYS A 228 4.92 15.17 -0.01
CA LYS A 228 5.10 16.34 -0.88
C LYS A 228 4.75 16.04 -2.34
N ALA A 229 5.04 14.82 -2.82
CA ALA A 229 4.88 14.45 -4.22
C ALA A 229 3.46 13.99 -4.58
N LEU A 230 2.74 13.37 -3.64
CA LEU A 230 1.47 12.69 -3.90
C LEU A 230 0.40 13.61 -4.50
N PRO A 231 0.14 14.84 -4.01
CA PRO A 231 -0.87 15.70 -4.62
C PRO A 231 -0.58 16.03 -6.09
N ILE A 232 0.70 16.24 -6.43
CA ILE A 232 1.13 16.52 -7.81
C ILE A 232 0.95 15.27 -8.69
N ALA A 233 1.27 14.09 -8.15
CA ALA A 233 1.07 12.82 -8.85
C ALA A 233 -0.42 12.57 -9.11
N LEU A 234 -1.30 12.79 -8.13
CA LEU A 234 -2.75 12.65 -8.28
C LEU A 234 -3.31 13.60 -9.35
N VAL A 235 -2.90 14.87 -9.35
CA VAL A 235 -3.30 15.83 -10.41
C VAL A 235 -2.80 15.37 -11.78
N SER A 236 -1.58 14.86 -11.86
CA SER A 236 -0.99 14.37 -13.12
C SER A 236 -1.68 13.12 -13.67
N LEU A 237 -2.12 12.22 -12.77
CA LEU A 237 -2.80 10.97 -13.12
C LEU A 237 -4.27 11.19 -13.47
N PHE A 238 -4.98 12.01 -12.68
CA PHE A 238 -6.44 12.13 -12.75
C PHE A 238 -6.93 13.45 -13.37
N GLY A 239 -6.03 14.32 -13.85
CA GLY A 239 -6.40 15.51 -14.62
C GLY A 239 -7.00 16.66 -13.79
N GLY A 240 -6.58 16.79 -12.52
CA GLY A 240 -7.18 17.69 -11.51
C GLY A 240 -7.00 19.20 -11.69
N GLY A 241 -6.72 19.71 -12.89
CA GLY A 241 -6.57 21.15 -13.13
C GLY A 241 -7.86 21.98 -12.99
N SER A 242 -9.03 21.34 -12.92
CA SER A 242 -10.31 22.05 -13.11
C SER A 242 -11.40 21.80 -12.05
N ARG A 243 -11.22 20.90 -11.08
CA ARG A 243 -12.19 20.73 -9.97
C ARG A 243 -11.47 20.37 -8.68
N ARG A 244 -11.71 21.18 -7.64
CA ARG A 244 -11.32 20.87 -6.26
C ARG A 244 -12.15 19.67 -5.79
N PHE A 245 -11.48 18.67 -5.25
CA PHE A 245 -12.10 17.67 -4.38
C PHE A 245 -12.31 18.29 -2.99
#